data_AF-A0A428VVH1-F1
#
_entry.id   AF-A0A428VVH1-F1
#
_cell.length_a   1.000
_cell.length_b   1.000
_cell.length_c   1.000
_cell.angle_alpha   90.00
_cell.angle_beta   90.00
_cell.angle_gamma   90.00
#
_symmetry.space_group_name_H-M   'P 1'
#
loop_
_entity.id
_entity.type
_entity.pdbx_description
1 polymer ?
#
loop_
_entity_poly.entity_id
_entity_poly.type
_entity_poly.pdbx_seq_one_letter_code
_entity_poly.pdbx_strand_id
1 'polypeptide(L)'
;MGALATVLTTVGVGLGAGVAEAGTAVAPNATSLTGNWTDNGSAMPSIIQGGVGGDNLVVNMSFANRPTAFGKVTSATTFFVTFPDAGRFTGTIVGGGDVLQWSNGSVWRRVFTGQLVHDINGSWTDGISFRRVTNTGGYVRVTLDNGTQVGVGFARNASTIEVSFTAGGTFLGTIDPNGLIRWSNNTTWSHPILH
;
A
#
# COMPACT_ATOMS: atom_id res chain seq x y z
N MET A 1 -33.16 28.83 -79.78
CA MET A 1 -32.83 27.77 -78.81
C MET A 1 -31.63 28.24 -78.01
N GLY A 2 -31.69 28.12 -76.68
CA GLY A 2 -30.98 28.95 -75.70
C GLY A 2 -29.45 28.87 -75.71
N ALA A 3 -28.85 30.00 -75.35
CA ALA A 3 -27.45 30.19 -75.01
C ALA A 3 -27.12 29.62 -73.62
N LEU A 4 -25.88 29.19 -73.38
CA LEU A 4 -24.94 29.81 -72.43
C LEU A 4 -23.71 28.91 -72.11
N ALA A 5 -22.56 29.51 -72.38
CA ALA A 5 -21.25 29.51 -71.68
C ALA A 5 -20.79 28.33 -70.80
N THR A 6 -19.56 27.90 -71.12
CA THR A 6 -18.57 27.22 -70.28
C THR A 6 -18.40 27.86 -68.89
N VAL A 7 -18.43 27.06 -67.81
CA VAL A 7 -17.85 27.41 -66.50
C VAL A 7 -17.22 26.18 -65.82
N LEU A 8 -15.95 26.38 -65.44
CA LEU A 8 -15.15 25.77 -64.36
C LEU A 8 -15.84 24.72 -63.46
N THR A 9 -15.27 23.51 -63.38
CA THR A 9 -15.48 22.62 -62.23
C THR A 9 -14.55 22.99 -61.08
N THR A 10 -15.18 23.29 -59.96
CA THR A 10 -14.69 23.90 -58.71
C THR A 10 -13.62 23.09 -57.99
N VAL A 11 -12.57 23.80 -57.53
CA VAL A 11 -11.66 23.34 -56.46
C VAL A 11 -12.39 23.55 -55.12
N GLY A 12 -12.77 22.46 -54.47
CA GLY A 12 -13.31 22.50 -53.10
C GLY A 12 -12.19 22.41 -52.07
N VAL A 13 -11.70 23.56 -51.61
CA VAL A 13 -10.90 23.66 -50.38
C VAL A 13 -11.84 23.48 -49.19
N GLY A 14 -11.81 22.30 -48.58
CA GLY A 14 -12.48 22.04 -47.31
C GLY A 14 -11.59 22.48 -46.15
N LEU A 15 -11.91 23.64 -45.56
CA LEU A 15 -11.46 24.03 -44.22
C LEU A 15 -12.13 23.12 -43.19
N GLY A 16 -11.48 22.00 -42.84
CA GLY A 16 -11.86 21.18 -41.70
C GLY A 16 -11.04 21.60 -40.48
N ALA A 17 -11.66 22.32 -39.55
CA ALA A 17 -11.12 22.52 -38.22
C ALA A 17 -10.93 21.15 -37.55
N GLY A 18 -9.69 20.65 -37.56
CA GLY A 18 -9.30 19.52 -36.73
C GLY A 18 -9.39 19.97 -35.28
N VAL A 19 -10.48 19.64 -34.62
CA VAL A 19 -10.48 19.49 -33.17
C VAL A 19 -9.41 18.45 -32.89
N ALA A 20 -8.24 18.90 -32.49
CA ALA A 20 -7.30 18.06 -31.80
C ALA A 20 -8.04 17.58 -30.55
N GLU A 21 -8.52 16.34 -30.59
CA GLU A 21 -8.91 15.66 -29.37
C GLU A 21 -7.68 15.75 -28.49
N ALA A 22 -7.81 16.52 -27.41
CA ALA A 22 -6.86 16.51 -26.32
C ALA A 22 -6.82 15.06 -25.87
N GLY A 23 -5.85 14.30 -26.40
CA GLY A 23 -5.54 12.97 -25.93
C GLY A 23 -5.45 13.11 -24.43
N THR A 24 -6.37 12.46 -23.72
CA THR A 24 -6.41 12.47 -22.27
C THR A 24 -5.00 12.19 -21.82
N ALA A 25 -4.32 13.21 -21.29
CA ALA A 25 -3.03 13.02 -20.67
C ALA A 25 -3.28 11.93 -19.64
N VAL A 26 -2.74 10.74 -19.88
CA VAL A 26 -2.70 9.71 -18.87
C VAL A 26 -1.84 10.35 -17.79
N ALA A 27 -2.51 10.88 -16.77
CA ALA A 27 -1.85 11.43 -15.61
C ALA A 27 -0.83 10.38 -15.16
N PRO A 28 0.42 10.79 -14.87
CA PRO A 28 1.48 9.84 -14.53
C PRO A 28 0.93 8.91 -13.46
N ASN A 29 0.96 7.61 -13.74
CA ASN A 29 0.39 6.51 -12.94
C ASN A 29 0.37 6.89 -11.45
N ALA A 30 -0.72 7.52 -10.99
CA ALA A 30 -0.81 7.94 -9.61
C ALA A 30 -0.76 6.65 -8.82
N THR A 31 0.25 6.47 -7.97
CA THR A 31 0.35 5.22 -7.23
C THR A 31 -0.89 5.14 -6.36
N SER A 32 -1.78 4.21 -6.69
CA SER A 32 -3.07 4.06 -6.01
C SER A 32 -2.82 3.94 -4.51
N LEU A 33 -3.49 4.76 -3.72
CA LEU A 33 -3.43 4.72 -2.25
C LEU A 33 -4.28 3.58 -1.67
N THR A 34 -5.13 2.96 -2.49
CA THR A 34 -6.00 1.87 -2.06
C THR A 34 -5.19 0.71 -1.49
N GLY A 35 -5.53 0.28 -0.29
CA GLY A 35 -4.89 -0.85 0.36
C GLY A 35 -4.86 -0.74 1.88
N ASN A 36 -4.19 -1.72 2.48
CA ASN A 36 -3.95 -1.77 3.92
C ASN A 36 -2.63 -1.08 4.27
N TRP A 37 -2.64 -0.33 5.35
CA TRP A 37 -1.53 0.49 5.81
C TRP A 37 -1.27 0.26 7.29
N THR A 38 -0.06 0.57 7.76
CA THR A 38 0.31 0.37 9.16
C THR A 38 1.43 1.29 9.63
N ASP A 39 1.50 1.54 10.93
CA ASP A 39 2.61 2.22 11.63
C ASP A 39 3.58 1.18 12.27
N ASN A 40 4.18 0.34 11.42
CA ASN A 40 5.05 -0.78 11.81
C ASN A 40 4.32 -1.99 12.43
N GLY A 41 3.07 -2.22 12.06
CA GLY A 41 2.32 -3.43 12.38
C GLY A 41 1.31 -3.29 13.53
N SER A 42 1.25 -2.13 14.20
CA SER A 42 0.35 -1.91 15.33
C SER A 42 -1.04 -1.42 14.88
N ALA A 43 -1.06 -0.35 14.09
CA ALA A 43 -2.26 0.21 13.48
C ALA A 43 -2.63 -0.56 12.21
N MET A 44 -3.93 -0.68 11.96
CA MET A 44 -4.47 -1.38 10.79
C MET A 44 -5.47 -0.53 9.98
N PRO A 45 -5.14 0.72 9.59
CA PRO A 45 -5.99 1.48 8.69
C PRO A 45 -6.07 0.85 7.30
N SER A 46 -7.21 1.04 6.63
CA SER A 46 -7.34 0.77 5.20
C SER A 46 -7.81 2.03 4.47
N ILE A 47 -7.27 2.24 3.27
CA ILE A 47 -7.61 3.36 2.41
C ILE A 47 -8.34 2.81 1.18
N ILE A 48 -9.43 3.48 0.80
CA ILE A 48 -10.11 3.29 -0.46
C ILE A 48 -10.00 4.61 -1.23
N GLN A 49 -9.42 4.55 -2.42
CA GLN A 49 -9.36 5.65 -3.38
C GLN A 49 -10.40 5.41 -4.48
N GLY A 50 -11.21 6.43 -4.78
CA GLY A 50 -12.29 6.30 -5.76
C GLY A 50 -12.94 7.63 -6.16
N GLY A 51 -14.16 7.55 -6.70
CA GLY A 51 -14.88 8.69 -7.28
C GLY A 51 -14.48 8.97 -8.73
N VAL A 52 -15.19 9.89 -9.39
CA VAL A 52 -14.86 10.35 -10.75
C VAL A 52 -13.49 11.04 -10.70
N GLY A 53 -12.53 10.52 -11.47
CA GLY A 53 -11.13 10.97 -11.44
C GLY A 53 -10.24 10.26 -10.41
N GLY A 54 -10.80 9.45 -9.51
CA GLY A 54 -10.03 8.69 -8.53
C GLY A 54 -9.43 9.54 -7.40
N ASP A 55 -9.89 10.76 -7.18
CA ASP A 55 -9.25 11.66 -6.22
C ASP A 55 -9.81 11.57 -4.80
N ASN A 56 -10.98 10.95 -4.59
CA ASN A 56 -11.59 10.89 -3.26
C ASN A 56 -10.98 9.76 -2.44
N LEU A 57 -10.69 10.04 -1.17
CA LEU A 57 -10.14 9.07 -0.22
C LEU A 57 -11.13 8.82 0.92
N VAL A 58 -11.31 7.55 1.26
CA VAL A 58 -11.96 7.09 2.49
C VAL A 58 -10.92 6.31 3.28
N VAL A 59 -10.68 6.69 4.53
CA VAL A 59 -9.75 6.02 5.44
C VAL A 59 -10.56 5.36 6.55
N ASN A 60 -10.59 4.04 6.54
CA ASN A 60 -11.21 3.25 7.58
C ASN A 60 -10.23 3.09 8.75
N MET A 61 -10.66 3.53 9.94
CA MET A 61 -9.89 3.50 11.19
C MET A 61 -10.57 2.62 12.26
N SER A 62 -11.53 1.77 11.87
CA SER A 62 -12.41 1.04 12.80
C SER A 62 -11.64 0.11 13.73
N PHE A 63 -10.49 -0.43 13.31
CA PHE A 63 -9.63 -1.25 14.16
C PHE A 63 -9.19 -0.53 15.45
N ALA A 64 -9.03 0.80 15.37
CA ALA A 64 -8.69 1.65 16.51
C ALA A 64 -9.93 2.24 17.22
N ASN A 65 -11.14 1.81 16.87
CA ASN A 65 -12.41 2.39 17.33
C ASN A 65 -12.54 3.90 17.05
N ARG A 66 -11.94 4.37 15.95
CA ARG A 66 -12.00 5.77 15.54
C ARG A 66 -12.98 5.97 14.38
N PRO A 67 -13.57 7.17 14.24
CA PRO A 67 -14.42 7.50 13.11
C PRO A 67 -13.70 7.33 11.75
N THR A 68 -14.46 7.01 10.71
CA THR A 68 -13.98 7.02 9.32
C THR A 68 -13.56 8.44 8.93
N ALA A 69 -12.39 8.56 8.31
CA ALA A 69 -11.86 9.83 7.83
C ALA A 69 -11.98 9.95 6.31
N PHE A 70 -12.03 11.18 5.81
CA PHE A 70 -12.24 11.48 4.40
C PHE A 70 -11.19 12.44 3.87
N GLY A 71 -10.79 12.29 2.62
CA GLY A 71 -9.70 13.05 2.06
C GLY A 71 -9.78 13.20 0.56
N LYS A 72 -8.76 13.87 0.01
CA LYS A 72 -8.53 13.93 -1.44
C LYS A 72 -7.06 13.85 -1.79
N VAL A 73 -6.78 13.23 -2.94
CA VAL A 73 -5.52 13.38 -3.65
C VAL A 73 -5.46 14.78 -4.25
N THR A 74 -4.33 15.46 -4.06
CA THR A 74 -4.11 16.84 -4.51
C THR A 74 -3.05 16.93 -5.61
N SER A 75 -2.20 15.92 -5.75
CA SER A 75 -1.26 15.76 -6.85
C SER A 75 -0.84 14.30 -6.98
N ALA A 76 0.05 13.98 -7.91
CA ALA A 76 0.58 12.63 -8.09
C ALA A 76 1.23 12.02 -6.83
N THR A 77 1.71 12.84 -5.89
CA THR A 77 2.39 12.38 -4.67
C THR A 77 1.88 13.02 -3.39
N THR A 78 0.87 13.89 -3.44
CA THR A 78 0.35 14.57 -2.24
C THR A 78 -1.14 14.40 -2.11
N PHE A 79 -1.59 14.33 -0.86
CA PHE A 79 -3.00 14.21 -0.51
C PHE A 79 -3.25 14.85 0.86
N PHE A 80 -4.51 14.97 1.24
CA PHE A 80 -4.90 15.29 2.61
C PHE A 80 -6.03 14.39 3.08
N VAL A 81 -6.13 14.20 4.39
CA VAL A 81 -7.23 13.50 5.05
C VAL A 81 -7.68 14.32 6.26
N THR A 82 -8.99 14.50 6.40
CA THR A 82 -9.64 15.11 7.55
C THR A 82 -10.23 14.01 8.43
N PHE A 83 -9.65 13.85 9.61
CA PHE A 83 -10.11 12.95 10.67
C PHE A 83 -11.11 13.69 11.56
N PRO A 84 -12.34 13.19 11.76
CA PRO A 84 -13.36 13.87 12.56
C PRO A 84 -12.93 14.20 14.00
N ASP A 85 -12.02 13.41 14.56
CA ASP A 85 -11.58 13.46 15.94
C ASP A 85 -10.19 14.12 16.14
N ALA A 86 -9.43 14.37 15.06
CA ALA A 86 -8.06 14.87 15.14
C ALA A 86 -7.75 16.04 14.18
N GLY A 87 -8.65 16.36 13.25
CA GLY A 87 -8.47 17.43 12.27
C GLY A 87 -7.82 16.95 10.98
N ARG A 88 -7.26 17.91 10.23
CA ARG A 88 -6.74 17.68 8.87
C ARG A 88 -5.22 17.48 8.88
N PHE A 89 -4.78 16.42 8.23
CA PHE A 89 -3.37 16.13 7.97
C PHE A 89 -3.10 16.03 6.48
N THR A 90 -1.92 16.48 6.06
CA THR A 90 -1.42 16.23 4.70
C THR A 90 -0.50 15.02 4.71
N GLY A 91 -0.44 14.32 3.58
CA GLY A 91 0.43 13.19 3.38
C GLY A 91 1.19 13.29 2.07
N THR A 92 2.40 12.76 2.06
CA THR A 92 3.25 12.63 0.88
C THR A 92 3.54 11.16 0.61
N ILE A 93 3.33 10.74 -0.63
CA ILE A 93 3.63 9.40 -1.14
C ILE A 93 5.10 9.34 -1.52
N VAL A 94 5.85 8.42 -0.90
CA VAL A 94 7.29 8.22 -1.16
C VAL A 94 7.60 6.73 -1.32
N GLY A 95 8.85 6.40 -1.64
CA GLY A 95 9.32 5.02 -1.73
C GLY A 95 8.57 4.20 -2.79
N GLY A 96 8.29 4.79 -3.96
CA GLY A 96 7.57 4.13 -5.05
C GLY A 96 6.07 3.92 -4.81
N GLY A 97 5.52 4.41 -3.69
CA GLY A 97 4.10 4.27 -3.37
C GLY A 97 3.79 3.42 -2.14
N ASP A 98 4.82 2.86 -1.49
CA ASP A 98 4.64 1.97 -0.35
C ASP A 98 4.79 2.66 1.00
N VAL A 99 5.06 3.97 1.00
CA VAL A 99 5.27 4.76 2.22
C VAL A 99 4.50 6.09 2.12
N LEU A 100 3.75 6.41 3.18
CA LEU A 100 3.11 7.70 3.37
C LEU A 100 3.78 8.43 4.53
N GLN A 101 4.30 9.62 4.26
CA GLN A 101 4.82 10.53 5.28
C GLN A 101 3.75 11.57 5.60
N TRP A 102 3.26 11.58 6.84
CA TRP A 102 2.21 12.48 7.30
C TRP A 102 2.78 13.76 7.91
N SER A 103 2.04 14.85 7.82
CA SER A 103 2.43 16.16 8.36
C SER A 103 2.60 16.21 9.87
N ASN A 104 2.06 15.24 10.61
CA ASN A 104 2.28 15.07 12.05
C ASN A 104 3.53 14.23 12.38
N GLY A 105 4.34 13.88 11.38
CA GLY A 105 5.55 13.07 11.54
C GLY A 105 5.30 11.54 11.56
N SER A 106 4.04 11.09 11.54
CA SER A 106 3.74 9.66 11.42
C SER A 106 4.15 9.13 10.04
N VAL A 107 4.57 7.87 9.99
CA VAL A 107 4.90 7.17 8.75
C VAL A 107 4.05 5.93 8.63
N TRP A 108 3.28 5.83 7.56
CA TRP A 108 2.51 4.63 7.25
C TRP A 108 3.17 3.85 6.13
N ARG A 109 3.16 2.53 6.25
CA ARG A 109 3.74 1.62 5.29
C ARG A 109 2.68 0.68 4.76
N ARG A 110 2.78 0.34 3.48
CA ARG A 110 1.84 -0.56 2.83
C ARG A 110 2.02 -1.98 3.37
N VAL A 111 0.90 -2.61 3.66
CA VAL A 111 0.85 -4.01 4.09
C VAL A 111 0.61 -4.88 2.87
N PHE A 112 1.50 -5.84 2.64
CA PHE A 112 1.29 -6.88 1.65
C PHE A 112 0.27 -7.90 2.16
N THR A 113 -0.85 -8.02 1.44
CA THR A 113 -1.97 -8.90 1.78
C THR A 113 -2.05 -10.13 0.89
N GLY A 114 -1.11 -10.29 -0.06
CA GLY A 114 -1.01 -11.46 -0.90
C GLY A 114 -0.46 -12.67 -0.16
N GLN A 115 -0.37 -13.80 -0.86
CA GLN A 115 0.19 -15.03 -0.30
C GLN A 115 1.70 -14.88 -0.10
N LEU A 116 2.17 -15.23 1.11
CA LEU A 116 3.59 -15.36 1.39
C LEU A 116 4.17 -16.60 0.69
N VAL A 117 5.46 -16.57 0.38
CA VAL A 117 6.16 -17.70 -0.26
C VAL A 117 6.17 -18.97 0.59
N HIS A 118 5.98 -18.83 1.90
CA HIS A 118 5.79 -19.91 2.85
C HIS A 118 4.84 -19.43 3.95
N ASP A 119 3.97 -20.29 4.46
CA ASP A 119 3.13 -19.94 5.60
C ASP A 119 3.98 -19.78 6.85
N ILE A 120 3.94 -18.59 7.46
CA ILE A 120 4.73 -18.30 8.65
C ILE A 120 3.98 -18.54 9.96
N ASN A 121 2.72 -18.98 9.91
CA ASN A 121 1.93 -19.26 11.11
C ASN A 121 2.46 -20.50 11.85
N GLY A 122 2.68 -20.38 13.16
CA GLY A 122 3.00 -21.50 14.04
C GLY A 122 4.22 -21.26 14.92
N SER A 123 4.86 -22.35 15.38
CA SER A 123 6.03 -22.27 16.27
C SER A 123 7.32 -22.11 15.47
N TRP A 124 8.25 -21.31 15.96
CA TRP A 124 9.54 -21.04 15.34
C TRP A 124 10.61 -21.03 16.40
N THR A 125 11.80 -21.54 16.07
CA THR A 125 12.96 -21.55 16.98
C THR A 125 14.20 -21.01 16.30
N ASP A 126 15.00 -20.25 17.06
CA ASP A 126 16.37 -19.86 16.69
C ASP A 126 17.42 -20.89 17.17
N GLY A 127 16.97 -22.06 17.65
CA GLY A 127 17.81 -23.07 18.30
C GLY A 127 18.02 -22.85 19.79
N ILE A 128 17.58 -21.71 20.35
CA ILE A 128 17.72 -21.34 21.76
C ILE A 128 16.35 -21.19 22.42
N SER A 129 15.38 -20.57 21.73
CA SER A 129 14.07 -20.26 22.28
C SER A 129 12.96 -20.38 21.24
N PHE A 130 11.80 -20.84 21.70
CA PHE A 130 10.60 -20.94 20.88
C PHE A 130 9.78 -19.64 20.93
N ARG A 131 9.19 -19.32 19.78
CA ARG A 131 8.29 -18.18 19.59
C ARG A 131 7.17 -18.62 18.68
N ARG A 132 5.95 -18.18 18.98
CA ARG A 132 4.82 -18.36 18.08
C ARG A 132 4.67 -17.14 17.19
N VAL A 133 4.59 -17.37 15.90
CA VAL A 133 4.32 -16.36 14.88
C VAL A 133 2.88 -16.54 14.41
N THR A 134 2.15 -15.44 14.29
CA THR A 134 0.87 -15.40 13.59
C THR A 134 0.91 -14.34 12.50
N ASN A 135 0.37 -14.68 11.34
CA ASN A 135 0.12 -13.77 10.23
C ASN A 135 -1.37 -13.77 9.91
N THR A 136 -2.01 -12.62 10.08
CA THR A 136 -3.43 -12.43 9.73
C THR A 136 -3.54 -11.26 8.78
N GLY A 137 -3.86 -11.53 7.51
CA GLY A 137 -4.03 -10.48 6.49
C GLY A 137 -2.80 -9.63 6.25
N GLY A 138 -1.60 -10.21 6.39
CA GLY A 138 -0.33 -9.50 6.26
C GLY A 138 0.20 -8.89 7.56
N TYR A 139 -0.59 -8.82 8.64
CA TYR A 139 -0.12 -8.33 9.93
C TYR A 139 0.51 -9.46 10.74
N VAL A 140 1.70 -9.23 11.26
CA VAL A 140 2.51 -10.23 11.96
C VAL A 140 2.51 -9.94 13.46
N ARG A 141 2.30 -10.97 14.27
CA ARG A 141 2.55 -10.92 15.72
C ARG A 141 3.50 -12.03 16.10
N VAL A 142 4.38 -11.72 17.06
CA VAL A 142 5.28 -12.70 17.67
C VAL A 142 5.01 -12.74 19.15
N THR A 143 4.75 -13.94 19.67
CA THR A 143 4.54 -14.19 21.09
C THR A 143 5.51 -15.23 21.61
N LEU A 144 5.82 -15.17 22.91
CA LEU A 144 6.45 -16.26 23.64
C LEU A 144 5.42 -17.38 23.88
N ASP A 145 5.88 -18.56 24.32
CA ASP A 145 5.02 -19.71 24.63
C ASP A 145 4.00 -19.43 25.73
N ASN A 146 4.32 -18.52 26.66
CA ASN A 146 3.40 -18.06 27.69
C ASN A 146 2.35 -17.05 27.19
N GLY A 147 2.28 -16.81 25.88
CA GLY A 147 1.34 -15.89 25.23
C GLY A 147 1.75 -14.41 25.25
N THR A 148 2.86 -14.06 25.90
CA THR A 148 3.34 -12.67 25.94
C THR A 148 3.71 -12.21 24.55
N GLN A 149 3.08 -11.12 24.06
CA GLN A 149 3.48 -10.51 22.81
C GLN A 149 4.82 -9.79 22.97
N VAL A 150 5.77 -10.15 22.11
CA VAL A 150 7.13 -9.59 22.08
C VAL A 150 7.46 -8.91 20.77
N GLY A 151 6.60 -9.04 19.75
CA GLY A 151 6.75 -8.37 18.47
C GLY A 151 5.45 -8.05 17.76
N VAL A 152 5.46 -6.93 17.04
CA VAL A 152 4.44 -6.49 16.08
C VAL A 152 5.10 -6.24 14.74
N GLY A 153 4.42 -6.52 13.66
CA GLY A 153 5.00 -6.36 12.33
C GLY A 153 4.00 -6.53 11.21
N PHE A 154 4.53 -6.58 10.00
CA PHE A 154 3.73 -6.73 8.80
C PHE A 154 4.57 -7.31 7.65
N ALA A 155 3.89 -7.90 6.67
CA ALA A 155 4.48 -8.32 5.41
C ALA A 155 4.70 -7.10 4.51
N ARG A 156 5.92 -6.95 4.01
CA ARG A 156 6.27 -5.94 3.01
C ARG A 156 6.04 -6.44 1.58
N ASN A 157 6.24 -7.74 1.37
CA ASN A 157 5.98 -8.46 0.11
C ASN A 157 5.89 -9.97 0.40
N ALA A 158 5.81 -10.79 -0.66
CA ALA A 158 5.65 -12.24 -0.54
C ALA A 158 6.78 -12.95 0.24
N SER A 159 8.00 -12.40 0.24
CA SER A 159 9.18 -13.01 0.85
C SER A 159 9.79 -12.20 2.00
N THR A 160 9.19 -11.07 2.39
CA THR A 160 9.78 -10.17 3.38
C THR A 160 8.75 -9.69 4.38
N ILE A 161 9.05 -9.88 5.65
CA ILE A 161 8.34 -9.28 6.79
C ILE A 161 9.25 -8.28 7.51
N GLU A 162 8.63 -7.31 8.17
CA GLU A 162 9.29 -6.41 9.11
C GLU A 162 8.61 -6.58 10.47
N VAL A 163 9.40 -6.80 11.52
CA VAL A 163 8.89 -6.99 12.88
C VAL A 163 9.69 -6.12 13.85
N SER A 164 8.97 -5.27 14.59
CA SER A 164 9.47 -4.51 15.72
C SER A 164 9.28 -5.31 17.01
N PHE A 165 10.39 -5.65 17.66
CA PHE A 165 10.40 -6.37 18.93
C PHE A 165 10.59 -5.40 20.09
N THR A 166 9.83 -5.61 21.16
CA THR A 166 9.81 -4.74 22.35
C THR A 166 11.20 -4.55 22.97
N ALA A 167 12.05 -5.59 22.94
CA ALA A 167 13.39 -5.58 23.53
C ALA A 167 14.55 -5.51 22.51
N GLY A 168 14.25 -5.55 21.20
CA GLY A 168 15.27 -5.80 20.17
C GLY A 168 15.34 -4.78 19.04
N GLY A 169 14.35 -3.90 18.92
CA GLY A 169 14.25 -3.01 17.76
C GLY A 169 13.56 -3.68 16.57
N THR A 170 13.75 -3.14 15.37
CA THR A 170 13.03 -3.58 14.17
C THR A 170 13.94 -4.37 13.25
N PHE A 171 13.49 -5.56 12.85
CA PHE A 171 14.24 -6.47 11.98
C PHE A 171 13.45 -6.85 10.73
N LEU A 172 14.16 -7.07 9.64
CA LEU A 172 13.61 -7.67 8.44
C LEU A 172 13.80 -9.18 8.49
N GLY A 173 12.74 -9.92 8.24
CA GLY A 173 12.76 -11.37 8.06
C GLY A 173 12.58 -11.70 6.58
N THR A 174 13.53 -12.43 6.01
CA THR A 174 13.42 -13.00 4.66
C THR A 174 12.87 -14.42 4.77
N ILE A 175 11.70 -14.64 4.20
CA ILE A 175 11.01 -15.93 4.20
C ILE A 175 11.55 -16.76 3.05
N ASP A 176 12.05 -17.94 3.39
CA ASP A 176 12.52 -18.94 2.45
C ASP A 176 11.39 -19.95 2.15
N PRO A 177 11.28 -20.45 0.91
CA PRO A 177 10.29 -21.47 0.56
C PRO A 177 10.37 -22.75 1.40
N ASN A 178 11.55 -23.07 1.95
CA ASN A 178 11.80 -24.27 2.75
C ASN A 178 11.46 -24.10 4.24
N GLY A 179 10.70 -23.06 4.63
CA GLY A 179 10.26 -22.89 6.02
C GLY A 179 11.35 -22.34 6.94
N LEU A 180 12.19 -21.44 6.42
CA LEU A 180 13.14 -20.66 7.20
C LEU A 180 12.78 -19.18 7.15
N ILE A 181 13.05 -18.46 8.24
CA ILE A 181 13.06 -17.00 8.26
C ILE A 181 14.47 -16.55 8.62
N ARG A 182 15.12 -15.85 7.68
CA ARG A 182 16.45 -15.26 7.89
C ARG A 182 16.31 -13.81 8.30
N TRP A 183 16.71 -13.47 9.52
CA TRP A 183 16.56 -12.14 10.07
C TRP A 183 17.78 -11.27 9.80
N SER A 184 17.56 -9.96 9.71
CA SER A 184 18.62 -8.96 9.48
C SER A 184 19.63 -8.83 10.63
N ASN A 185 19.38 -9.47 11.78
CA ASN A 185 20.33 -9.59 12.89
C ASN A 185 21.20 -10.87 12.80
N ASN A 186 21.21 -11.54 11.65
CA ASN A 186 21.92 -12.80 11.38
C ASN A 186 21.38 -14.02 12.15
N THR A 187 20.23 -13.93 12.82
CA THR A 187 19.54 -15.12 13.33
C THR A 187 18.73 -15.78 12.23
N THR A 188 18.62 -17.10 12.28
CA THR A 188 17.73 -17.87 11.40
C THR A 188 16.73 -18.60 12.27
N TRP A 189 15.46 -18.44 11.97
CA TRP A 189 14.40 -19.21 12.61
C TRP A 189 13.99 -20.34 11.69
N SER A 190 13.85 -21.53 12.25
CA SER A 190 13.28 -22.69 11.58
C SER A 190 11.90 -22.99 12.15
N HIS A 191 11.01 -23.39 11.26
CA HIS A 191 9.77 -24.04 11.67
C HIS A 191 10.13 -25.47 12.07
N PRO A 192 9.84 -25.92 13.30
CA PRO A 192 9.92 -27.33 13.62
C PRO A 192 8.84 -28.02 12.79
N ILE A 193 9.24 -28.62 11.68
CA ILE A 193 8.37 -29.48 10.89
C ILE A 193 7.78 -30.50 11.87
N LEU A 194 6.45 -30.57 11.92
CA LEU A 194 5.73 -31.71 12.48
C LEU A 194 6.24 -32.95 11.71
N HIS A 195 7.17 -33.69 12.33
CA HIS A 195 7.51 -35.04 11.90
C HIS A 195 6.30 -35.96 12.06
#